data_AF-A0A7D6VUP4-F1
#
_entry.id   AF-A0A7D6VUP4-F1
#
_cell.length_a   1.000
_cell.length_b   1.000
_cell.length_c   1.000
_cell.angle_alpha   90.00
_cell.angle_beta   90.00
_cell.angle_gamma   90.00
#
_symmetry.space_group_name_H-M   'P 1'
#
loop_
_entity.id
_entity.type
_entity.pdbx_description
1 polymer ?
#
loop_
_entity_poly.entity_id
_entity_poly.type
_entity_poly.pdbx_seq_one_letter_code
_entity_poly.pdbx_strand_id
1 'polypeptide(L)'
;MADVVVDIQRFNETIAVYTRARQELDSMIRALKAEINSLGNEWKGEASKGFSLNHFPKLYDSMEEHIKKIERLENELKTVISEFNSLDRELRNLSS
;
A
#
# COMPACT_ATOMS: atom_id res chain seq x y z
N MET A 1 -6.16 -30.77 18.57
CA MET A 1 -6.08 -29.31 18.36
C MET A 1 -5.70 -29.13 16.90
N ALA A 2 -6.45 -28.40 16.09
CA ALA A 2 -6.16 -28.31 14.66
C ALA A 2 -4.77 -27.68 14.46
N ASP A 3 -3.86 -28.41 13.80
CA ASP A 3 -2.57 -27.91 13.34
C ASP A 3 -2.81 -26.85 12.26
N VAL A 4 -3.12 -25.62 12.70
CA VAL A 4 -3.07 -24.47 11.81
C VAL A 4 -1.59 -24.17 11.59
N VAL A 5 -1.01 -24.81 10.58
CA VAL A 5 0.34 -24.48 10.12
C VAL A 5 0.25 -23.11 9.46
N VAL A 6 0.54 -22.07 10.23
CA VAL A 6 0.63 -20.71 9.70
C VAL A 6 1.97 -20.57 9.02
N ASP A 7 1.92 -20.37 7.71
CA ASP A 7 3.10 -20.09 6.92
C ASP A 7 3.48 -18.60 7.08
N ILE A 8 4.18 -18.30 8.19
CA ILE A 8 4.73 -16.96 8.48
C ILE A 8 5.62 -16.48 7.33
N GLN A 9 6.32 -17.40 6.66
CA GLN A 9 7.16 -17.08 5.52
C GLN A 9 6.31 -16.53 4.36
N ARG A 10 5.17 -17.17 4.06
CA ARG A 10 4.22 -16.66 3.06
C ARG A 10 3.62 -15.30 3.41
N PHE A 11 3.37 -15.01 4.68
CA PHE A 11 2.95 -13.67 5.10
C PHE A 11 4.04 -12.63 4.89
N ASN A 12 5.30 -12.94 5.23
CA ASN A 12 6.44 -12.05 4.98
C ASN A 12 6.63 -11.77 3.49
N GLU A 13 6.50 -12.78 2.63
CA GLU A 13 6.55 -12.63 1.18
C GLU A 13 5.41 -11.74 0.66
N THR A 14 4.20 -11.93 1.18
CA THR A 14 3.03 -11.12 0.82
C THR A 14 3.22 -9.66 1.24
N ILE A 15 3.73 -9.42 2.46
CA ILE A 15 4.10 -8.07 2.94
C ILE A 15 5.11 -7.43 1.98
N ALA A 16 6.16 -8.15 1.57
CA ALA A 16 7.16 -7.61 0.65
C ALA A 16 6.57 -7.22 -0.71
N VAL A 17 5.62 -8.01 -1.24
CA VAL A 17 4.88 -7.68 -2.48
C VAL A 17 4.06 -6.40 -2.29
N TYR A 18 3.30 -6.28 -1.20
CA TYR A 18 2.50 -5.08 -0.93
C TYR A 18 3.37 -3.84 -0.70
N THR A 19 4.47 -3.96 0.03
CA THR A 19 5.41 -2.84 0.23
C THR A 19 5.96 -2.35 -1.11
N ARG A 20 6.37 -3.28 -1.99
CA ARG A 20 6.89 -2.91 -3.32
C ARG A 20 5.82 -2.23 -4.17
N ALA A 21 4.64 -2.83 -4.28
CA ALA A 21 3.53 -2.27 -5.05
C ALA A 21 3.14 -0.87 -4.54
N ARG A 22 3.09 -0.67 -3.22
CA ARG A 22 2.81 0.63 -2.60
C ARG A 22 3.86 1.67 -2.97
N GLN A 23 5.14 1.31 -2.90
CA GLN A 23 6.25 2.21 -3.25
C GLN A 23 6.24 2.58 -4.75
N GLU A 24 5.99 1.60 -5.62
CA GLU A 24 5.87 1.83 -7.06
C GLU A 24 4.70 2.77 -7.38
N LEU A 25 3.52 2.52 -6.82
CA LEU A 25 2.34 3.37 -7.01
C LEU A 25 2.56 4.80 -6.49
N ASP A 26 3.15 4.97 -5.30
CA ASP A 26 3.46 6.28 -4.72
C ASP A 26 4.48 7.04 -5.61
N SER A 27 5.51 6.35 -6.10
CA SER A 27 6.48 6.94 -7.02
C SER A 27 5.82 7.36 -8.34
N MET A 28 4.99 6.50 -8.93
CA MET A 28 4.30 6.78 -10.19
C MET A 28 3.37 7.98 -10.08
N ILE A 29 2.54 8.05 -9.04
CA ILE A 29 1.57 9.14 -8.92
C ILE A 29 2.24 10.49 -8.62
N ARG A 30 3.35 10.49 -7.88
CA ARG A 30 4.18 11.69 -7.65
C ARG A 30 4.87 12.16 -8.93
N ALA A 31 5.43 11.24 -9.71
CA ALA A 31 6.04 11.56 -11.00
C ALA A 31 5.01 12.17 -11.96
N LEU A 32 3.84 11.54 -12.08
CA LEU A 32 2.74 12.05 -12.90
C LEU A 32 2.29 13.45 -12.46
N LYS A 33 2.20 13.71 -11.15
CA LYS A 33 1.89 15.04 -10.61
C LYS A 33 2.94 16.08 -11.00
N ALA A 34 4.22 15.72 -10.93
CA ALA A 34 5.30 16.61 -11.32
C ALA A 34 5.26 16.94 -12.82
N GLU A 35 5.03 15.94 -13.67
CA GLU A 35 4.90 16.11 -15.12
C GLU A 35 3.71 17.01 -15.48
N ILE A 36 2.55 16.80 -14.85
CA ILE A 36 1.36 17.64 -15.08
C ILE A 36 1.60 19.08 -14.65
N ASN A 37 2.25 19.29 -13.52
CA ASN A 37 2.62 20.64 -13.08
C ASN A 37 3.59 21.30 -14.06
N SER A 38 4.54 20.55 -14.63
CA SER A 38 5.47 21.07 -15.64
C SER A 38 4.74 21.42 -16.94
N LEU A 39 3.82 20.56 -17.39
CA LEU A 39 3.00 20.76 -18.57
C LEU A 39 2.08 21.98 -18.44
N GLY A 40 1.63 22.31 -17.23
CA GLY A 40 0.75 23.47 -16.99
C GLY A 40 1.31 24.81 -17.49
N ASN A 41 2.64 24.92 -17.67
CA ASN A 41 3.27 26.12 -18.21
C ASN A 41 3.12 26.25 -19.74
N GLU A 42 3.04 25.12 -20.44
CA GLU A 42 3.01 25.05 -21.91
C GLU A 42 1.61 24.72 -22.45
N TRP A 43 0.89 23.83 -21.77
CA TRP A 43 -0.45 23.39 -22.14
C TRP A 43 -1.51 24.36 -21.59
N LYS A 44 -1.91 25.31 -22.42
CA LYS A 44 -2.91 26.35 -22.10
C LYS A 44 -4.28 26.03 -22.70
N GLY A 45 -5.33 26.63 -22.14
CA GLY A 45 -6.70 26.54 -22.63
C GLY A 45 -7.66 25.80 -21.69
N GLU A 46 -8.93 25.73 -22.07
CA GLU A 46 -9.99 25.13 -21.25
C GLU A 46 -9.80 23.62 -21.05
N ALA A 47 -9.29 22.90 -22.04
CA ALA A 47 -9.00 21.47 -21.93
C ALA A 47 -7.96 21.18 -20.83
N SER A 48 -6.87 21.96 -20.78
CA SER A 48 -5.84 21.87 -19.74
C SER A 48 -6.42 22.18 -18.35
N LYS A 49 -7.21 23.26 -18.23
CA LYS A 49 -7.90 23.59 -16.97
C LYS A 49 -8.85 22.48 -16.54
N GLY A 50 -9.65 21.94 -17.47
CA GLY A 50 -10.59 20.85 -17.20
C GLY A 50 -9.86 19.61 -16.68
N PHE A 51 -8.76 19.24 -17.30
CA PHE A 51 -7.94 18.11 -16.86
C PHE A 51 -7.31 18.37 -15.48
N SER A 52 -6.55 19.45 -15.33
CA SER A 52 -5.75 19.74 -14.13
C SER A 52 -6.59 20.10 -12.90
N LEU A 53 -7.78 20.69 -13.08
CA LEU A 53 -8.65 21.08 -11.95
C LEU A 53 -9.69 20.01 -11.61
N ASN A 54 -10.16 19.22 -12.58
CA ASN A 54 -11.30 18.32 -12.35
C ASN A 54 -10.98 16.84 -12.47
N HIS A 55 -10.05 16.44 -13.34
CA HIS A 55 -9.78 15.02 -13.61
C HIS A 55 -8.56 14.53 -12.85
N PHE A 56 -7.43 15.22 -12.96
CA PHE A 56 -6.20 14.79 -12.33
C PHE A 56 -6.28 14.76 -10.79
N PRO A 57 -6.86 15.76 -10.09
CA PRO A 57 -6.99 15.70 -8.64
C PRO A 57 -7.79 14.49 -8.18
N LYS A 58 -8.89 14.14 -8.87
CA LYS A 58 -9.70 12.95 -8.54
C LYS A 58 -8.92 11.66 -8.70
N LEU A 59 -8.14 11.54 -9.79
CA LEU A 59 -7.25 10.40 -10.00
C LEU A 59 -6.20 10.33 -8.90
N TYR A 60 -5.53 11.45 -8.61
CA TYR A 60 -4.50 11.55 -7.59
C TYR A 60 -5.02 11.14 -6.21
N ASP A 61 -6.16 11.69 -5.79
CA ASP A 61 -6.78 11.39 -4.50
C ASP A 61 -7.20 9.90 -4.41
N SER A 62 -7.77 9.36 -5.49
CA SER A 62 -8.13 7.94 -5.56
C SER A 62 -6.91 7.04 -5.42
N MET A 63 -5.80 7.38 -6.10
CA MET A 63 -4.56 6.62 -6.01
C MET A 63 -3.92 6.72 -4.62
N GLU A 64 -3.94 7.89 -3.98
CA GLU A 64 -3.51 8.03 -2.58
C GLU A 64 -4.37 7.20 -1.62
N GLU A 65 -5.68 7.10 -1.86
CA GLU A 65 -6.55 6.22 -1.08
C GLU A 65 -6.20 4.73 -1.27
N HIS A 66 -5.91 4.31 -2.50
CA HIS A 66 -5.47 2.95 -2.79
C HIS A 66 -4.12 2.62 -2.14
N ILE A 67 -3.16 3.55 -2.17
CA ILE A 67 -1.86 3.42 -1.48
C ILE A 67 -2.08 3.20 0.03
N LYS A 68 -2.98 3.98 0.66
CA LYS A 68 -3.33 3.82 2.07
C LYS A 68 -4.00 2.48 2.37
N LYS A 69 -4.82 1.94 1.46
CA LYS A 69 -5.42 0.60 1.62
C LYS A 69 -4.36 -0.49 1.60
N ILE A 70 -3.38 -0.40 0.70
CA ILE A 70 -2.26 -1.36 0.65
C ILE A 70 -1.43 -1.29 1.93
N GLU A 71 -1.16 -0.09 2.44
CA GLU A 71 -0.45 0.09 3.71
C GLU A 71 -1.21 -0.53 4.90
N ARG A 72 -2.53 -0.40 4.94
CA ARG A 72 -3.36 -1.03 5.98
C ARG A 72 -3.26 -2.56 5.92
N LEU A 73 -3.36 -3.15 4.72
CA LEU A 73 -3.21 -4.59 4.54
C LEU A 73 -1.82 -5.08 4.98
N GLU A 74 -0.77 -4.32 4.68
CA GLU A 74 0.59 -4.60 5.15
C GLU A 74 0.64 -4.66 6.70
N ASN A 75 0.02 -3.68 7.36
CA ASN A 75 -0.01 -3.61 8.82
C ASN A 75 -0.87 -4.72 9.44
N GLU A 76 -2.01 -5.07 8.85
CA GLU A 76 -2.85 -6.18 9.29
C GLU A 76 -2.06 -7.51 9.25
N LEU A 77 -1.32 -7.77 8.17
CA LEU A 77 -0.47 -8.96 8.07
C LEU A 77 0.64 -8.99 9.12
N LYS A 78 1.27 -7.84 9.41
CA LYS A 78 2.28 -7.75 10.49
C LYS A 78 1.69 -8.03 11.86
N THR A 79 0.48 -7.52 12.14
CA THR A 79 -0.24 -7.79 13.38
C THR A 79 -0.52 -9.28 13.52
N VAL A 80 -1.03 -9.92 12.46
CA VAL A 80 -1.29 -11.37 12.44
C VAL A 80 -0.02 -12.17 12.75
N ILE A 81 1.12 -11.85 12.12
CA ILE A 81 2.41 -12.50 12.42
C ILE A 81 2.78 -12.32 13.90
N SER A 82 2.61 -11.12 14.44
CA SER A 82 2.94 -10.82 15.84
C SER A 82 2.08 -11.63 16.82
N GLU A 83 0.78 -11.73 16.56
CA GLU A 83 -0.16 -12.51 17.36
C GLU A 83 0.18 -14.00 17.34
N PHE A 84 0.47 -14.57 16.16
CA PHE A 84 0.90 -15.96 16.05
C PHE A 84 2.22 -16.24 16.80
N ASN A 85 3.20 -15.35 16.69
CA ASN A 85 4.46 -15.47 17.42
C ASN A 85 4.28 -15.34 18.95
N SER A 86 3.26 -14.61 19.43
CA SER A 86 2.91 -14.57 20.86
C SER A 86 2.31 -15.91 21.29
N LEU A 87 1.34 -16.40 20.52
CA LEU A 87 0.66 -17.67 20.80
C LEU A 87 1.63 -18.85 20.82
N ASP A 88 2.55 -18.95 19.85
CA ASP A 88 3.57 -20.02 19.82
C ASP A 88 4.47 -19.98 21.06
N ARG A 89 4.87 -18.77 21.52
CA ARG A 89 5.65 -18.61 22.76
C ARG A 89 4.87 -19.04 24.00
N GLU A 90 3.61 -18.63 24.10
CA GLU A 90 2.73 -19.01 25.22
C GLU A 90 2.52 -20.53 25.27
N LEU A 91 2.27 -21.17 24.13
CA LEU A 91 2.12 -22.62 24.04
C LEU A 91 3.40 -23.36 24.44
N ARG A 92 4.57 -22.92 23.97
CA ARG A 92 5.86 -23.52 24.35
C ARG A 92 6.11 -23.43 25.86
N ASN A 93 5.78 -22.29 26.47
CA ASN A 93 5.93 -22.09 27.92
C ASN A 93 4.97 -22.96 28.74
N LEU A 94 3.78 -23.28 28.22
CA LEU A 94 2.82 -24.19 28.88
C LEU A 94 3.19 -25.66 28.72
N SER A 95 3.96 -26.01 27.69
CA SER A 95 4.44 -27.37 27.42
C SER A 95 5.80 -27.70 28.04
N SER A 96 6.44 -26.72 28.70
CA SER A 96 7.72 -26.84 29.40
C SER A 96 7.52 -27.03 30.89
#